data_AF-A0A183H2K0-F1
#
_entry.id   AF-A0A183H2K0-F1
#
_cell.length_a   1.000
_cell.length_b   1.000
_cell.length_c   1.000
_cell.angle_alpha   90.00
_cell.angle_beta   90.00
_cell.angle_gamma   90.00
#
_symmetry.space_group_name_H-M   'P 1'
#
loop_
_entity.id
_entity.type
_entity.pdbx_description
1 polymer ?
#
loop_
_entity_poly.entity_id
_entity_poly.type
_entity_poly.pdbx_seq_one_letter_code
_entity_poly.pdbx_strand_id
1 'polypeptide(L)'
;MVRYLDMQLSNLPLLPLSDFIFSREYRKSYAESAIVASKLIAEKRKAICPRNEPEVGERVPYIIVSGEPNSTLISCVREPEEFILDRRLKINFEYYVRRQVLPSLHRALDFVPLKIEWRCPTTVGCYKKESNFSCKALGTQLWCRKCINDPKALLLAMCDYHRERRLLAQLNNKCRNCLSLRSVNIDYNKCINMACIVKQKRIFLDCSVTELAIKNHFLTGDKSLQQTY
;
A
#
# COMPACT_ATOMS: atom_id res chain seq x y z
N MET A 1 10.53 -17.08 -18.61
CA MET A 1 10.89 -15.67 -18.37
C MET A 1 9.67 -14.75 -18.35
N VAL A 2 8.95 -14.54 -19.45
CA VAL A 2 7.79 -13.62 -19.51
C VAL A 2 6.72 -13.94 -18.45
N ARG A 3 6.27 -15.21 -18.37
CA ARG A 3 5.32 -15.66 -17.32
C ARG A 3 5.79 -15.40 -15.89
N TYR A 4 7.10 -15.49 -15.65
CA TYR A 4 7.65 -15.23 -14.33
C TYR A 4 7.58 -13.74 -13.99
N LEU A 5 7.94 -12.86 -14.93
CA LEU A 5 7.81 -11.41 -14.74
C LEU A 5 6.36 -11.00 -14.55
N ASP A 6 5.43 -11.54 -15.34
CA ASP A 6 4.00 -11.28 -15.17
C ASP A 6 3.51 -11.69 -13.78
N MET A 7 3.90 -12.89 -13.32
CA MET A 7 3.56 -13.37 -11.99
C MET A 7 4.15 -12.47 -10.89
N GLN A 8 5.43 -12.11 -10.96
CA GLN A 8 6.06 -11.25 -9.97
C GLN A 8 5.43 -9.86 -9.91
N LEU A 9 5.17 -9.25 -11.06
CA LEU A 9 4.56 -7.92 -11.13
C LEU A 9 3.09 -7.94 -10.71
N SER A 10 2.36 -9.04 -10.94
CA SER A 10 1.00 -9.20 -10.42
C SER A 10 0.95 -9.32 -8.88
N ASN A 11 2.04 -9.79 -8.26
CA ASN A 11 2.16 -9.97 -6.82
C ASN A 11 2.65 -8.72 -6.08
N LEU A 12 2.87 -7.58 -6.75
CA LEU A 12 3.32 -6.34 -6.11
C LEU A 12 2.51 -5.94 -4.86
N PRO A 13 1.17 -6.04 -4.84
CA PRO A 13 0.38 -5.70 -3.65
C PRO A 13 0.55 -6.67 -2.47
N LEU A 14 1.16 -7.85 -2.71
CA LEU A 14 1.40 -8.88 -1.70
C LEU A 14 2.81 -8.77 -1.07
N LEU A 15 3.68 -7.93 -1.65
CA LEU A 15 5.03 -7.73 -1.16
C LEU A 15 5.05 -6.93 0.16
N PRO A 16 6.03 -7.21 1.04
CA PRO A 16 6.20 -6.48 2.29
C PRO A 16 6.48 -4.98 2.06
N LEU A 17 6.11 -4.14 3.02
CA LEU A 17 6.26 -2.69 2.94
C LEU A 17 7.73 -2.30 2.79
N SER A 18 8.63 -3.07 3.41
CA SER A 18 10.09 -2.84 3.34
C SER A 18 10.62 -2.78 1.91
N ASP A 19 10.04 -3.54 0.98
CA ASP A 19 10.51 -3.60 -0.41
C ASP A 19 10.22 -2.30 -1.17
N PHE A 20 9.36 -1.44 -0.62
CA PHE A 20 9.00 -0.14 -1.18
C PHE A 20 9.67 1.04 -0.46
N ILE A 21 10.43 0.80 0.61
CA ILE A 21 11.12 1.87 1.36
C ILE A 21 12.43 2.21 0.65
N PHE A 22 12.53 3.43 0.14
CA PHE A 22 13.82 4.01 -0.24
C PHE A 22 14.56 4.46 1.00
N SER A 23 15.89 4.45 0.92
CA SER A 23 16.77 4.92 1.98
C SER A 23 17.89 5.74 1.33
N ARG A 24 17.80 7.07 1.44
CA ARG A 24 18.77 8.00 0.82
C ARG A 24 19.54 8.76 1.89
N GLU A 25 20.82 8.92 1.65
CA GLU A 25 21.71 9.70 2.50
C GLU A 25 21.24 11.16 2.63
N TYR A 26 21.28 11.69 3.86
CA TYR A 26 21.13 13.10 4.13
C TYR A 26 22.47 13.82 4.03
N ARG A 27 22.47 14.93 3.30
CA ARG A 27 23.61 15.85 3.18
C ARG A 27 23.21 17.19 3.77
N LYS A 28 24.14 17.89 4.41
CA LYS A 28 23.87 19.23 4.96
C LYS A 28 23.78 20.30 3.87
N SER A 29 24.53 20.11 2.78
CA SER A 29 24.65 21.08 1.70
C SER A 29 23.95 20.54 0.45
N TYR A 30 22.89 21.22 0.05
CA TYR A 30 22.21 21.03 -1.24
C TYR A 30 22.18 22.35 -1.99
N ALA A 31 22.12 22.29 -3.32
CA ALA A 31 21.80 23.49 -4.10
C ALA A 31 20.40 24.02 -3.72
N GLU A 32 20.19 25.33 -3.87
CA GLU A 32 18.91 25.97 -3.53
C GLU A 32 17.75 25.37 -4.35
N SER A 33 18.00 25.07 -5.62
CA SER A 33 17.04 24.43 -6.53
C SER A 33 16.92 22.91 -6.38
N ALA A 34 17.69 22.28 -5.48
CA ALA A 34 17.70 20.83 -5.35
C ALA A 34 16.41 20.31 -4.69
N ILE A 35 15.65 19.53 -5.45
CA ILE A 35 14.43 18.84 -4.98
C ILE A 35 14.81 17.40 -4.64
N VAL A 36 15.06 17.14 -3.36
CA VAL A 36 15.51 15.83 -2.86
C VAL A 36 14.60 15.38 -1.72
N ALA A 37 14.16 14.12 -1.76
CA ALA A 37 13.27 13.54 -0.75
C ALA A 37 13.87 13.59 0.67
N SER A 38 15.16 13.26 0.83
CA SER A 38 15.84 13.32 2.13
C SER A 38 15.93 14.73 2.68
N LYS A 39 16.16 15.75 1.83
CA LYS A 39 16.14 17.17 2.21
C LYS A 39 14.74 17.59 2.68
N LEU A 40 13.70 17.29 1.89
CA LEU A 40 12.31 17.60 2.22
C LEU A 40 11.90 17.02 3.58
N ILE A 41 12.25 15.75 3.84
CA ILE A 41 11.94 15.08 5.11
C ILE A 41 12.73 15.70 6.26
N ALA A 42 14.02 15.98 6.07
CA ALA A 42 14.83 16.63 7.08
C ALA A 42 14.26 18.01 7.49
N GLU A 43 13.85 18.82 6.50
CA GLU A 43 13.22 20.12 6.74
C GLU A 43 11.89 19.98 7.48
N LYS A 44 11.05 19.00 7.11
CA LYS A 44 9.80 18.68 7.83
C LYS A 44 10.06 18.30 9.28
N ARG A 45 11.01 17.40 9.54
CA ARG A 45 11.38 16.96 10.90
C ARG A 45 11.91 18.13 11.73
N LYS A 46 12.79 18.93 11.15
CA LYS A 46 13.38 20.12 11.77
C LYS A 46 12.34 21.18 12.14
N ALA A 47 11.32 21.36 11.29
CA ALA A 47 10.22 22.28 11.55
C ALA A 47 9.36 21.86 12.75
N ILE A 48 9.21 20.55 13.00
CA ILE A 48 8.54 20.02 14.19
C ILE A 48 9.42 20.21 15.43
N CYS A 49 10.68 19.81 15.34
CA CYS A 49 11.67 19.98 16.40
C CYS A 49 13.07 20.11 15.79
N PRO A 50 13.86 21.13 16.13
CA PRO A 50 15.22 21.30 15.60
C PRO A 50 16.14 20.10 15.86
N ARG A 51 15.87 19.32 16.92
CA ARG A 51 16.64 18.12 17.29
C ARG A 51 16.32 16.88 16.45
N ASN A 52 15.26 16.93 15.63
CA ASN A 52 14.88 15.83 14.75
C ASN A 52 15.53 15.93 13.36
N GLU A 53 16.38 16.94 13.13
CA GLU A 53 17.17 17.03 11.91
C GLU A 53 18.11 15.80 11.83
N PRO A 54 18.10 15.04 10.72
CA PRO A 54 19.00 13.90 10.53
C PRO A 54 20.47 14.34 10.51
N GLU A 55 21.36 13.44 10.90
CA GLU A 55 22.80 13.68 10.83
C GLU A 55 23.35 13.50 9.41
N VAL A 56 24.48 14.14 9.11
CA VAL A 56 25.12 13.98 7.80
C VAL A 56 25.58 12.53 7.60
N GLY A 57 25.20 11.93 6.48
CA GLY A 57 25.44 10.52 6.20
C GLY A 57 24.33 9.58 6.70
N GLU A 58 23.42 10.07 7.55
CA GLU A 58 22.25 9.30 7.97
C GLU A 58 21.37 8.97 6.77
N ARG A 59 20.87 7.73 6.71
CA ARG A 59 19.95 7.34 5.64
C ARG A 59 18.51 7.61 6.05
N VAL A 60 17.87 8.54 5.36
CA VAL A 60 16.48 8.93 5.57
C VAL A 60 15.56 7.99 4.79
N PRO A 61 14.68 7.24 5.47
CA PRO A 61 13.73 6.33 4.81
C PRO A 61 12.50 7.07 4.30
N TYR A 62 12.01 6.71 3.11
CA TYR A 62 10.78 7.27 2.55
C TYR A 62 10.10 6.35 1.55
N ILE A 63 8.80 6.59 1.34
CA ILE A 63 7.93 5.83 0.43
C ILE A 63 7.26 6.81 -0.52
N ILE A 64 6.95 6.34 -1.74
CA ILE A 64 6.23 7.13 -2.74
C ILE A 64 4.79 6.63 -2.85
N VAL A 65 3.85 7.48 -2.47
CA VAL A 65 2.42 7.19 -2.49
C VAL A 65 1.77 7.70 -3.77
N SER A 66 0.55 7.24 -4.04
CA SER A 66 -0.25 7.69 -5.17
C SER A 66 -0.76 9.09 -4.86
N GLY A 67 -0.44 10.04 -5.73
CA GLY A 67 -0.96 11.42 -5.66
C GLY A 67 -2.12 11.65 -6.62
N GLU A 68 -2.71 12.83 -6.53
CA GLU A 68 -3.72 13.30 -7.48
C GLU A 68 -3.15 13.47 -8.90
N PRO A 69 -4.00 13.52 -9.93
CA PRO A 69 -3.57 13.86 -11.28
C PRO A 69 -2.76 15.17 -11.28
N ASN A 70 -1.62 15.19 -11.97
CA ASN A 70 -0.68 16.33 -12.03
C ASN A 70 0.10 16.64 -10.75
N SER A 71 0.01 15.80 -9.72
CA SER A 71 0.87 15.94 -8.54
C SER A 71 2.35 15.72 -8.90
N THR A 72 3.22 16.49 -8.26
CA THR A 72 4.67 16.31 -8.42
C THR A 72 5.12 15.05 -7.68
N LEU A 73 6.24 14.46 -8.10
CA LEU A 73 6.80 13.31 -7.41
C LEU A 73 7.17 13.64 -5.96
N ILE A 74 7.73 14.83 -5.73
CA ILE A 74 8.15 15.25 -4.39
C ILE A 74 6.95 15.43 -3.45
N SER A 75 5.80 15.91 -3.94
CA SER A 75 4.57 15.99 -3.12
C SER A 75 4.02 14.62 -2.73
N CYS A 76 4.41 13.55 -3.44
CA CYS A 76 4.02 12.17 -3.16
C CYS A 76 4.99 11.45 -2.19
N VAL A 77 6.04 12.11 -1.72
CA VAL A 77 6.98 11.52 -0.76
C VAL A 77 6.37 11.55 0.64
N ARG A 78 6.39 10.39 1.32
CA ARG A 78 5.92 10.22 2.70
C ARG A 78 6.94 9.46 3.53
N GLU A 79 6.99 9.76 4.82
CA GLU A 79 7.72 8.93 5.76
C GLU A 79 6.97 7.61 6.01
N PRO A 80 7.66 6.50 6.35
CA PRO A 80 6.99 5.24 6.65
C PRO A 80 5.95 5.37 7.77
N GLU A 81 6.20 6.21 8.77
CA GLU A 81 5.27 6.46 9.87
C GLU A 81 4.00 7.19 9.40
N GLU A 82 4.14 8.22 8.57
CA GLU A 82 3.00 8.92 7.94
C GLU A 82 2.13 7.94 7.14
N PHE A 83 2.74 7.03 6.39
CA PHE A 83 2.03 6.01 5.62
C PHE A 83 1.23 5.03 6.49
N ILE A 84 1.75 4.65 7.66
CA ILE A 84 1.08 3.72 8.57
C ILE A 84 -0.10 4.39 9.27
N LEU A 85 0.05 5.66 9.62
CA LEU A 85 -0.98 6.44 10.30
C LEU A 85 -2.16 6.75 9.38
N ASP A 86 -1.91 7.06 8.10
CA ASP A 86 -2.96 7.36 7.14
C ASP A 86 -3.30 6.19 6.21
N ARG A 87 -4.38 5.47 6.56
CA ARG A 87 -4.91 4.31 5.81
C ARG A 87 -5.43 4.65 4.41
N ARG A 88 -5.61 5.92 4.08
CA ARG A 88 -6.08 6.36 2.75
C ARG A 88 -4.95 6.35 1.72
N LEU A 89 -3.70 6.43 2.18
CA LEU A 89 -2.54 6.44 1.31
C LEU A 89 -2.32 5.06 0.69
N LYS A 90 -2.01 5.04 -0.61
CA LYS A 90 -1.71 3.82 -1.36
C LYS A 90 -0.34 3.95 -2.01
N ILE A 91 0.44 2.87 -1.98
CA ILE A 91 1.74 2.81 -2.66
C ILE A 91 1.54 3.05 -4.17
N ASN A 92 2.38 3.89 -4.76
CA ASN A 92 2.34 4.16 -6.19
C ASN A 92 3.09 3.06 -6.97
N PHE A 93 2.49 1.88 -7.13
CA PHE A 93 3.13 0.76 -7.85
C PHE A 93 3.57 1.14 -9.27
N GLU A 94 2.82 2.01 -9.95
CA GLU A 94 3.15 2.49 -11.28
C GLU A 94 4.49 3.24 -11.31
N TYR A 95 4.76 4.07 -10.29
CA TYR A 95 6.06 4.72 -10.12
C TYR A 95 7.18 3.69 -9.95
N TYR A 96 7.04 2.74 -9.02
CA TYR A 96 8.11 1.76 -8.74
C TYR A 96 8.41 0.92 -9.97
N VAL A 97 7.39 0.42 -10.66
CA VAL A 97 7.60 -0.41 -11.85
C VAL A 97 8.23 0.41 -12.97
N ARG A 98 7.67 1.58 -13.31
CA ARG A 98 8.17 2.36 -14.46
C ARG A 98 9.50 3.05 -14.22
N ARG A 99 9.79 3.49 -13.00
CA ARG A 99 10.99 4.28 -12.70
C ARG A 99 12.13 3.45 -12.13
N GLN A 100 11.86 2.28 -11.54
CA GLN A 100 12.91 1.43 -10.95
C GLN A 100 13.05 0.09 -11.66
N VAL A 101 11.95 -0.66 -11.79
CA VAL A 101 12.01 -2.04 -12.30
C VAL A 101 12.27 -2.09 -13.80
N LEU A 102 11.45 -1.41 -14.61
CA LEU A 102 11.57 -1.43 -16.08
C LEU A 102 12.94 -0.94 -16.57
N PRO A 103 13.49 0.21 -16.09
CA PRO A 103 14.80 0.65 -16.54
C PRO A 103 15.92 -0.36 -16.22
N SER A 104 15.80 -1.08 -15.10
CA SER A 104 16.76 -2.11 -14.72
C SER A 104 16.62 -3.38 -15.56
N LEU A 105 15.37 -3.79 -15.85
CA LEU A 105 15.10 -4.92 -16.73
C LEU A 105 15.54 -4.66 -18.17
N HIS A 106 15.32 -3.45 -18.69
CA HIS A 106 15.76 -3.07 -20.03
C HIS A 106 17.29 -3.23 -20.12
N ARG A 107 18.05 -2.58 -19.22
CA ARG A 107 19.51 -2.73 -19.16
C ARG A 107 19.99 -4.19 -19.08
N ALA A 108 19.32 -5.02 -18.30
CA ALA A 108 19.70 -6.44 -18.15
C ALA A 108 19.33 -7.29 -19.38
N LEU A 109 18.35 -6.87 -20.18
CA LEU A 109 17.78 -7.61 -21.30
C LEU A 109 17.99 -6.89 -22.64
N ASP A 110 18.91 -5.93 -22.72
CA ASP A 110 19.12 -5.08 -23.91
C ASP A 110 19.42 -5.90 -25.17
N PHE A 111 20.04 -7.07 -25.04
CA PHE A 111 20.36 -7.97 -26.16
C PHE A 111 19.27 -9.01 -26.47
N VAL A 112 18.20 -9.06 -25.68
CA VAL A 112 17.07 -9.93 -25.93
C VAL A 112 16.04 -9.15 -26.76
N PRO A 113 15.53 -9.67 -27.89
CA PRO A 113 14.52 -9.00 -28.70
C PRO A 113 13.14 -9.05 -28.02
N LEU A 114 13.02 -8.40 -26.86
CA LEU A 114 11.85 -8.38 -26.00
C LEU A 114 11.48 -6.93 -25.68
N LYS A 115 10.21 -6.58 -25.89
CA LYS A 115 9.65 -5.30 -25.44
C LYS A 115 8.80 -5.56 -24.19
N ILE A 116 9.20 -4.98 -23.06
CA ILE A 116 8.45 -5.09 -21.81
C ILE A 116 7.64 -3.81 -21.61
N GLU A 117 6.31 -3.93 -21.56
CA GLU A 117 5.42 -2.81 -21.26
C GLU A 117 4.62 -3.10 -20.00
N TRP A 118 4.70 -2.20 -19.02
CA TRP A 118 3.86 -2.29 -17.83
C TRP A 118 2.55 -1.55 -18.02
N ARG A 119 1.44 -2.28 -17.84
CA ARG A 119 0.11 -1.72 -17.70
C ARG A 119 -0.32 -1.88 -16.26
N CYS A 120 -0.59 -0.76 -15.60
CA CYS A 120 -1.11 -0.78 -14.24
C CYS A 120 -2.45 -1.55 -14.25
N PRO A 121 -2.61 -2.64 -13.49
CA PRO A 121 -3.91 -3.28 -13.33
C PRO A 121 -4.81 -2.24 -12.68
N THR A 122 -5.90 -1.88 -13.35
CA THR A 122 -6.72 -0.71 -13.02
C THR A 122 -7.17 -0.78 -11.56
N THR A 123 -6.56 0.03 -10.68
CA THR A 123 -6.73 -0.04 -9.22
C THR A 123 -8.02 0.61 -8.72
N VAL A 124 -8.76 1.25 -9.62
CA VAL A 124 -10.09 1.83 -9.38
C VAL A 124 -11.09 0.97 -10.14
N GLY A 125 -11.62 -0.04 -9.45
CA GLY A 125 -12.53 -0.98 -10.05
C GLY A 125 -13.33 -1.77 -9.01
N CYS A 126 -14.27 -2.55 -9.51
CA CYS A 126 -15.15 -3.33 -8.67
C CYS A 126 -14.37 -4.34 -7.80
N TYR A 127 -14.75 -4.45 -6.53
CA TYR A 127 -14.15 -5.32 -5.52
C TYR A 127 -14.16 -6.81 -5.90
N LYS A 128 -15.11 -7.26 -6.75
CA LYS A 128 -15.28 -8.67 -7.11
C LYS A 128 -13.99 -9.27 -7.70
N LYS A 129 -13.31 -10.09 -6.89
CA LYS A 129 -12.11 -10.87 -7.23
C LYS A 129 -12.46 -12.36 -7.19
N GLU A 130 -12.54 -13.00 -8.34
CA GLU A 130 -12.54 -14.47 -8.44
C GLU A 130 -11.18 -14.96 -8.94
N SER A 131 -10.82 -16.21 -8.61
CA SER A 131 -9.55 -16.83 -9.02
C SER A 131 -9.32 -16.81 -10.53
N ASN A 132 -10.39 -16.85 -11.34
CA ASN A 132 -10.32 -16.88 -12.80
C ASN A 132 -10.99 -15.69 -13.50
N PHE A 133 -11.75 -14.85 -12.78
CA PHE A 133 -12.47 -13.72 -13.39
C PHE A 133 -12.69 -12.57 -12.40
N SER A 134 -11.80 -11.58 -12.42
CA SER A 134 -12.05 -10.31 -11.72
C SER A 134 -12.98 -9.42 -12.54
N CYS A 135 -13.94 -8.77 -11.90
CA CYS A 135 -14.76 -7.78 -12.58
C CYS A 135 -13.88 -6.60 -13.04
N LYS A 136 -13.84 -6.33 -14.35
CA LYS A 136 -13.03 -5.24 -14.94
C LYS A 136 -13.75 -3.89 -14.99
N ALA A 137 -14.90 -3.77 -14.30
CA ALA A 137 -15.63 -2.52 -14.27
C ALA A 137 -14.80 -1.45 -13.56
N LEU A 138 -14.64 -0.30 -14.21
CA LEU A 138 -13.92 0.85 -13.69
C LEU A 138 -14.88 1.80 -13.00
N GLY A 139 -14.38 2.50 -11.99
CA GLY A 139 -15.15 3.53 -11.29
C GLY A 139 -14.65 3.74 -9.87
N THR A 140 -15.08 4.84 -9.26
CA THR A 140 -14.76 5.21 -7.88
C THR A 140 -15.50 4.38 -6.84
N GLN A 141 -16.60 3.72 -7.25
CA GLN A 141 -17.40 2.86 -6.38
C GLN A 141 -16.77 1.47 -6.22
N LEU A 142 -16.87 0.91 -5.00
CA LEU A 142 -16.38 -0.44 -4.69
C LEU A 142 -17.13 -1.53 -5.45
N TRP A 143 -18.38 -1.29 -5.85
CA TRP A 143 -19.19 -2.24 -6.60
C TRP A 143 -19.66 -1.63 -7.91
N CYS A 144 -19.63 -2.40 -9.00
CA CYS A 144 -20.31 -2.01 -10.22
C CYS A 144 -21.81 -2.32 -10.11
N ARG A 145 -22.62 -1.69 -10.98
CA ARG A 145 -24.10 -1.89 -11.02
C ARG A 145 -24.54 -3.36 -11.09
N LYS A 146 -23.71 -4.25 -11.65
CA LYS A 146 -24.00 -5.68 -11.74
C LYS A 146 -23.61 -6.43 -10.46
N CYS A 147 -22.39 -6.20 -9.96
CA CYS A 147 -21.86 -6.95 -8.83
C CYS A 147 -22.47 -6.53 -7.49
N ILE A 148 -23.00 -5.31 -7.38
CA ILE A 148 -23.62 -4.82 -6.14
C ILE A 148 -24.86 -5.62 -5.72
N ASN A 149 -25.51 -6.30 -6.67
CA ASN A 149 -26.71 -7.12 -6.45
C ASN A 149 -26.41 -8.62 -6.55
N ASP A 150 -25.17 -9.02 -6.81
CA ASP A 150 -24.80 -10.41 -7.03
C ASP A 150 -24.49 -11.10 -5.68
N PRO A 151 -25.31 -12.07 -5.22
CA PRO A 151 -25.06 -12.76 -3.96
C PRO A 151 -23.73 -13.52 -3.94
N LYS A 152 -23.23 -13.98 -5.11
CA LYS A 152 -21.91 -14.63 -5.19
C LYS A 152 -20.79 -13.62 -4.93
N ALA A 153 -20.93 -12.40 -5.43
CA ALA A 153 -19.95 -11.34 -5.21
C ALA A 153 -19.84 -10.98 -3.72
N LEU A 154 -20.98 -10.89 -3.02
CA LEU A 154 -21.02 -10.71 -1.57
C LEU A 154 -20.35 -11.89 -0.83
N LEU A 155 -20.70 -13.13 -1.20
CA LEU A 155 -20.15 -14.33 -0.55
C LEU A 155 -18.61 -14.34 -0.61
N LEU A 156 -18.03 -13.98 -1.76
CA LEU A 156 -16.57 -13.89 -1.93
C LEU A 156 -15.97 -12.82 -1.01
N ALA A 157 -16.59 -11.64 -0.93
CA ALA A 157 -16.14 -10.59 -0.01
C ALA A 157 -16.20 -11.04 1.45
N MET A 158 -17.25 -11.76 1.85
CA MET A 158 -17.35 -12.34 3.19
C MET A 158 -16.27 -13.40 3.45
N CYS A 159 -15.98 -14.27 2.48
CA CYS A 159 -14.89 -15.23 2.57
C CYS A 159 -13.53 -14.54 2.75
N ASP A 160 -13.26 -13.47 2.00
CA ASP A 160 -12.04 -12.68 2.13
C ASP A 160 -11.94 -12.01 3.50
N TYR A 161 -13.02 -11.38 3.96
CA TYR A 161 -13.09 -10.79 5.29
C TYR A 161 -12.76 -11.82 6.39
N HIS A 162 -13.38 -12.99 6.36
CA HIS A 162 -13.08 -14.03 7.35
C HIS A 162 -11.65 -14.60 7.22
N ARG A 163 -11.08 -14.67 6.02
CA ARG A 163 -9.66 -15.02 5.82
C ARG A 163 -8.75 -13.97 6.45
N GLU A 164 -9.00 -12.70 6.19
CA GLU A 164 -8.22 -11.59 6.76
C GLU A 164 -8.32 -11.54 8.28
N ARG A 165 -9.52 -11.75 8.85
CA ARG A 165 -9.73 -11.82 10.31
C ARG A 165 -8.96 -12.98 10.95
N ARG A 166 -8.95 -14.16 10.34
CA ARG A 166 -8.16 -15.30 10.83
C ARG A 166 -6.67 -15.02 10.76
N LEU A 167 -6.19 -14.44 9.66
CA LEU A 167 -4.80 -14.06 9.50
C LEU A 167 -4.39 -13.01 10.54
N LEU A 168 -5.20 -11.97 10.74
CA LEU A 168 -4.96 -10.94 11.75
C LEU A 168 -4.90 -11.53 13.16
N ALA A 169 -5.78 -12.47 13.51
CA ALA A 169 -5.73 -13.18 14.78
C ALA A 169 -4.42 -13.97 14.97
N GLN A 170 -3.96 -14.68 13.93
CA GLN A 170 -2.68 -15.38 13.95
C GLN A 170 -1.49 -14.41 14.12
N LEU A 171 -1.51 -13.27 13.42
CA LEU A 171 -0.46 -12.25 13.52
C LEU A 171 -0.46 -11.59 14.90
N ASN A 172 -1.64 -11.33 15.49
CA ASN A 172 -1.77 -10.81 16.85
C ASN A 172 -1.20 -11.78 17.88
N ASN A 173 -1.42 -13.08 17.74
CA ASN A 173 -0.81 -14.09 18.62
C ASN A 173 0.72 -14.10 18.49
N LYS A 174 1.27 -13.97 17.27
CA LYS A 174 2.72 -13.84 17.07
C LYS A 174 3.28 -12.57 17.73
N CYS A 175 2.61 -11.44 17.59
CA CYS A 175 3.01 -10.20 18.26
C CYS A 175 2.92 -10.30 19.78
N ARG A 176 1.88 -10.94 20.34
CA ARG A 176 1.74 -11.20 21.78
C ARG A 176 2.93 -11.96 22.34
N ASN A 177 3.32 -13.04 21.65
CA ASN A 177 4.46 -13.86 22.04
C ASN A 177 5.78 -13.06 21.95
N CYS A 178 5.97 -12.29 20.87
CA CYS A 178 7.18 -11.48 20.67
C CYS A 178 7.34 -10.37 21.72
N LEU A 179 6.25 -9.75 22.15
CA LEU A 179 6.27 -8.67 23.14
C LEU A 179 6.22 -9.22 24.58
N SER A 180 6.13 -10.54 24.77
CA SER A 180 5.94 -11.20 26.07
C SER A 180 4.79 -10.60 26.88
N LEU A 181 3.75 -10.09 26.20
CA LEU A 181 2.66 -9.38 26.85
C LEU A 181 1.62 -10.35 27.39
N ARG A 182 1.32 -10.23 28.69
CA ARG A 182 0.25 -10.99 29.36
C ARG A 182 -1.14 -10.35 29.23
N SER A 183 -1.22 -9.09 28.77
CA SER A 183 -2.49 -8.34 28.67
C SER A 183 -3.31 -8.74 27.44
N VAL A 184 -4.64 -8.77 27.60
CA VAL A 184 -5.61 -9.04 26.54
C VAL A 184 -5.77 -7.82 25.60
N ASN A 185 -5.58 -6.61 26.13
CA ASN A 185 -5.81 -5.35 25.43
C ASN A 185 -4.46 -4.71 25.06
N ILE A 186 -3.98 -5.00 23.85
CA ILE A 186 -2.67 -4.56 23.36
C ILE A 186 -2.88 -3.61 22.20
N ASP A 187 -2.43 -2.38 22.36
CA ASP A 187 -2.25 -1.46 21.26
C ASP A 187 -0.94 -1.77 20.54
N TYR A 188 -1.05 -2.60 19.51
CA TYR A 188 0.10 -3.04 18.75
C TYR A 188 0.73 -1.94 17.88
N ASN A 189 0.07 -0.78 17.74
CA ASN A 189 0.63 0.38 17.04
C ASN A 189 1.87 0.93 17.74
N LYS A 190 2.05 0.61 19.03
CA LYS A 190 3.24 0.98 19.82
C LYS A 190 4.51 0.21 19.45
N CYS A 191 4.41 -0.90 18.71
CA CYS A 191 5.59 -1.63 18.26
C CYS A 191 6.32 -0.82 17.19
N ILE A 192 7.53 -0.34 17.46
CA ILE A 192 8.30 0.50 16.51
C ILE A 192 9.11 -0.30 15.47
N ASN A 193 9.25 -1.61 15.63
CA ASN A 193 10.09 -2.43 14.73
C ASN A 193 9.49 -2.55 13.32
N MET A 194 9.93 -1.69 12.40
CA MET A 194 9.51 -1.67 11.01
C MET A 194 10.13 -2.77 10.13
N ALA A 195 11.20 -3.42 10.59
CA ALA A 195 11.78 -4.58 9.91
C ALA A 195 10.97 -5.87 10.14
N CYS A 196 10.04 -5.87 11.09
CA CYS A 196 9.23 -7.04 11.41
C CYS A 196 8.19 -7.35 10.33
N ILE A 197 8.35 -8.49 9.65
CA ILE A 197 7.42 -8.99 8.61
C ILE A 197 5.98 -9.13 9.16
N VAL A 198 5.83 -9.50 10.44
CA VAL A 198 4.50 -9.61 11.08
C VAL A 198 3.86 -8.23 11.17
N LYS A 199 4.59 -7.19 11.59
CA LYS A 199 4.07 -5.81 11.65
C LYS A 199 3.69 -5.32 10.25
N GLN A 200 4.55 -5.53 9.26
CA GLN A 200 4.29 -5.10 7.89
C GLN A 200 3.04 -5.74 7.28
N LYS A 201 2.84 -7.05 7.48
CA LYS A 201 1.60 -7.72 7.03
C LYS A 201 0.35 -7.17 7.70
N ARG A 202 0.44 -6.79 8.97
CA ARG A 202 -0.68 -6.19 9.70
C ARG A 202 -1.04 -4.81 9.15
N ILE A 203 -0.04 -3.97 8.87
CA ILE A 203 -0.26 -2.64 8.26
C ILE A 203 -1.09 -2.76 6.98
N PHE A 204 -0.77 -3.72 6.10
CA PHE A 204 -1.56 -3.94 4.89
C PHE A 204 -2.98 -4.46 5.15
N LEU A 205 -3.16 -5.33 6.15
CA LEU A 205 -4.51 -5.78 6.54
C LEU A 205 -5.36 -4.64 7.10
N ASP A 206 -4.76 -3.70 7.83
CA ASP A 206 -5.47 -2.54 8.37
C ASP A 206 -5.89 -1.54 7.29
N CYS A 207 -5.20 -1.52 6.14
CA CYS A 207 -5.57 -0.75 4.95
C CYS A 207 -6.51 -1.51 4.01
N SER A 208 -6.95 -2.71 4.38
CA SER A 208 -7.87 -3.51 3.55
C SER A 208 -9.24 -2.85 3.41
N VAL A 209 -9.84 -3.00 2.23
CA VAL A 209 -11.19 -2.49 1.92
C VAL A 209 -12.27 -3.56 2.01
N THR A 210 -11.96 -4.78 2.47
CA THR A 210 -12.91 -5.92 2.51
C THR A 210 -14.12 -5.62 3.38
N GLU A 211 -13.93 -5.09 4.58
CA GLU A 211 -15.02 -4.73 5.49
C GLU A 211 -15.92 -3.64 4.88
N LEU A 212 -15.31 -2.62 4.27
CA LEU A 212 -16.04 -1.55 3.60
C LEU A 212 -16.80 -2.07 2.38
N ALA A 213 -16.23 -3.01 1.63
CA ALA A 213 -16.89 -3.65 0.50
C ALA A 213 -18.12 -4.42 0.95
N ILE A 214 -18.04 -5.19 2.05
CA ILE A 214 -19.22 -5.87 2.61
C ILE A 214 -20.27 -4.83 3.00
N LYS A 215 -19.94 -3.83 3.82
CA LYS A 215 -20.91 -2.83 4.28
C LYS A 215 -21.63 -2.10 3.13
N ASN A 216 -20.90 -1.80 2.05
CA ASN A 216 -21.42 -1.07 0.90
C ASN A 216 -22.13 -1.95 -0.15
N HIS A 217 -22.30 -3.25 0.09
CA HIS A 217 -23.04 -4.14 -0.81
C HIS A 217 -24.56 -4.01 -0.59
N PHE A 218 -25.37 -4.11 -1.66
CA PHE A 218 -26.82 -3.86 -1.57
C PHE A 218 -27.53 -4.86 -0.64
N LEU A 219 -27.12 -6.13 -0.69
CA LEU A 219 -27.72 -7.21 0.11
C LEU A 219 -27.42 -7.15 1.63
N THR A 220 -26.49 -6.29 2.06
CA THR A 220 -26.08 -6.11 3.46
C THR A 220 -26.44 -4.75 4.03
N GLY A 221 -26.75 -3.78 3.17
CA GLY A 221 -27.17 -2.46 3.62
C GLY A 221 -28.51 -2.55 4.36
N ASP A 222 -28.57 -1.96 5.56
CA ASP A 222 -29.85 -1.68 6.21
C ASP A 222 -30.70 -0.83 5.27
N LYS A 223 -31.89 -1.34 4.92
CA LYS A 223 -32.85 -0.67 4.04
C LYS A 223 -33.48 0.59 4.66
N SER A 224 -33.00 1.06 5.82
CA SER A 224 -33.62 2.12 6.62
C SER A 224 -33.21 3.55 6.25
N LEU A 225 -32.31 3.77 5.28
CA LEU A 225 -31.84 5.12 4.91
C LEU A 225 -31.91 5.42 3.39
N GLN A 226 -32.86 4.82 2.67
CA GLN A 226 -33.13 5.16 1.25
C GLN A 226 -34.57 5.66 1.02
N GLN A 227 -35.18 6.30 2.01
CA GLN A 227 -36.43 7.07 1.85
C GLN A 227 -36.27 8.47 2.45
N THR A 228 -35.43 9.29 1.83
CA THR A 228 -35.58 10.75 1.85
C THR A 228 -34.81 11.29 0.66
N TYR A 229 -35.54 11.55 -0.42
CA TYR A 229 -35.52 12.73 -1.31
C TYR A 229 -36.28 12.39 -2.59
#